data_AF-A0A0B4DJ99-F1
#
_entry.id   AF-A0A0B4DJ99-F1
#
_cell.length_a   1.000
_cell.length_b   1.000
_cell.length_c   1.000
_cell.angle_alpha   90.00
_cell.angle_beta   90.00
_cell.angle_gamma   90.00
#
_symmetry.space_group_name_H-M   'P 1'
#
loop_
_entity.id
_entity.type
_entity.pdbx_description
1 polymer ?
#
loop_
_entity_poly.entity_id
_entity_poly.type
_entity_poly.pdbx_seq_one_letter_code
_entity_poly.pdbx_strand_id
1 'polypeptide(L)'
;MKKTQSIINQTDYKINWFQKFLMICSGGNIHILRKTPSEWNKFAGIGGIVLFTAVFATLSAGYAMFTVFDNIWTAIGFGILWGLMIFNLDRYIVSSIKKTGTWWNQILMAIPRLVLATFLGIIISKPLELKIFEKEVNKQLNTIIQRNKKQLQGEMNGRILQQSGPFETEKKQISEKIVQYQKSYDSASVELEKEILGTKTGLTSGKVGFGSNAKRKQELKEQRRQDLENYKKQVAPRLEYLDKEISKIYTNLETERKSTETFEDKFNGFAARLQALDELGKNSAIIGLAASFIMGLFICLEISPVLVKLISHIGPYDHLLDKTENDFRLYAKEKIEKGNAATDFRIDDFKEKLK
;
A
#
# COMPACT_ATOMS: atom_id res chain seq x y z
N MET A 1 3.33 -75.67 20.91
CA MET A 1 3.21 -74.35 21.58
C MET A 1 2.12 -73.56 20.88
N LYS A 2 0.99 -73.31 21.56
CA LYS A 2 -0.15 -72.53 21.04
C LYS A 2 0.30 -71.07 20.84
N LYS A 3 0.10 -70.53 19.63
CA LYS A 3 0.17 -69.09 19.37
C LYS A 3 -1.00 -68.43 20.11
N THR A 4 -0.72 -67.84 21.27
CA THR A 4 -1.64 -66.90 21.91
C THR A 4 -1.56 -65.59 21.14
N GLN A 5 -2.33 -65.49 20.07
CA GLN A 5 -2.58 -64.21 19.39
C GLN A 5 -3.54 -63.44 20.31
N SER A 6 -3.01 -62.48 21.05
CA SER A 6 -3.82 -61.54 21.81
C SER A 6 -4.68 -60.74 20.83
N ILE A 7 -5.97 -61.05 20.83
CA ILE A 7 -6.98 -60.26 20.15
C ILE A 7 -7.11 -58.96 20.95
N ILE A 8 -6.36 -57.94 20.55
CA ILE A 8 -6.66 -56.57 20.95
C ILE A 8 -8.03 -56.29 20.34
N ASN A 9 -9.05 -56.15 21.19
CA ASN A 9 -10.39 -55.71 20.81
C ASN A 9 -10.27 -54.51 19.86
N GLN A 10 -10.55 -54.71 18.58
CA GLN A 10 -10.74 -53.63 17.63
C GLN A 10 -12.11 -53.03 17.92
N THR A 11 -12.16 -52.07 18.84
CA THR A 11 -13.27 -51.12 18.87
C THR A 11 -13.31 -50.43 17.50
N ASP A 12 -14.42 -50.58 16.78
CA ASP A 12 -14.65 -49.99 15.47
C ASP A 12 -14.82 -48.47 15.61
N TYR A 13 -13.69 -47.76 15.80
CA TYR A 13 -13.68 -46.30 15.78
C TYR A 13 -14.01 -45.84 14.35
N LYS A 14 -15.12 -45.13 14.18
CA LYS A 14 -15.49 -44.53 12.88
C LYS A 14 -14.97 -43.10 12.79
N ILE A 15 -14.17 -42.83 11.76
CA ILE A 15 -13.68 -41.48 11.45
C ILE A 15 -14.79 -40.72 10.74
N ASN A 16 -15.22 -39.57 11.27
CA ASN A 16 -16.14 -38.66 10.59
C ASN A 16 -15.49 -38.11 9.30
N TRP A 17 -16.27 -37.87 8.24
CA TRP A 17 -15.79 -37.29 6.99
C TRP A 17 -15.03 -35.97 7.20
N PHE A 18 -15.52 -35.08 8.07
CA PHE A 18 -14.85 -33.81 8.35
C PHE A 18 -13.51 -34.02 9.06
N GLN A 19 -13.47 -34.90 10.06
CA GLN A 19 -12.24 -35.24 10.77
C GLN A 19 -11.22 -35.90 9.83
N LYS A 20 -11.67 -36.77 8.92
CA LYS A 20 -10.85 -37.38 7.87
C LYS A 20 -10.27 -36.33 6.93
N PHE A 21 -11.05 -35.33 6.52
CA PHE A 21 -10.57 -34.22 5.71
C PHE A 21 -9.48 -33.42 6.44
N LEU A 22 -9.70 -33.05 7.70
CA LEU A 22 -8.69 -32.35 8.51
C LEU A 22 -7.42 -33.19 8.70
N MET A 23 -7.53 -34.50 8.92
CA MET A 23 -6.35 -35.38 8.95
C MET A 23 -5.57 -35.36 7.63
N ILE A 24 -6.25 -35.30 6.49
CA ILE A 24 -5.59 -35.18 5.18
C ILE A 24 -4.87 -33.82 5.06
N CYS A 25 -5.50 -32.73 5.54
CA CYS A 25 -4.90 -31.39 5.59
C CYS A 25 -3.61 -31.35 6.42
N SER A 26 -3.52 -32.15 7.48
CA SER A 26 -2.32 -32.23 8.33
C SER A 26 -1.11 -32.91 7.66
N GLY A 27 -1.31 -33.55 6.50
CA GLY A 27 -0.25 -34.30 5.82
C GLY A 27 0.11 -35.64 6.46
N GLY A 28 -0.66 -36.12 7.45
CA GLY A 28 -0.48 -37.42 8.07
C GLY A 28 -0.87 -38.59 7.15
N ASN A 29 -0.20 -39.75 7.33
CA ASN A 29 -0.53 -40.96 6.58
C ASN A 29 -1.83 -41.58 7.12
N ILE A 30 -2.90 -41.49 6.32
CA ILE A 30 -4.23 -41.99 6.71
C ILE A 30 -4.25 -43.49 7.05
N HIS A 31 -3.38 -44.29 6.42
CA HIS A 31 -3.31 -45.74 6.67
C HIS A 31 -2.77 -46.07 8.05
N ILE A 32 -1.83 -45.25 8.55
CA ILE A 32 -1.27 -45.38 9.89
C ILE A 32 -2.24 -44.77 10.90
N LEU A 33 -2.82 -43.60 10.59
CA LEU A 33 -3.79 -42.93 11.46
C LEU A 33 -5.00 -43.81 11.76
N ARG A 34 -5.51 -44.59 10.79
CA ARG A 34 -6.61 -45.54 11.03
C ARG A 34 -6.30 -46.57 12.13
N LYS A 35 -5.02 -46.89 12.36
CA LYS A 35 -4.59 -47.84 13.39
C LYS A 35 -4.32 -47.16 14.74
N THR A 36 -4.36 -45.83 14.82
CA THR A 36 -3.99 -45.04 16.00
C THR A 36 -5.09 -44.03 16.36
N PRO A 37 -6.24 -44.48 16.89
CA PRO A 37 -7.38 -43.62 17.23
C PRO A 37 -7.04 -42.54 18.27
N SER A 38 -6.06 -42.78 19.15
CA SER A 38 -5.59 -41.81 20.15
C SER A 38 -4.99 -40.54 19.53
N GLU A 39 -4.45 -40.62 18.32
CA GLU A 39 -3.77 -39.49 17.66
C GLU A 39 -4.72 -38.68 16.75
N TRP A 40 -5.98 -39.09 16.62
CA TRP A 40 -6.90 -38.50 15.65
C TRP A 40 -7.15 -37.02 15.87
N ASN A 41 -7.37 -36.62 17.13
CA ASN A 41 -7.63 -35.23 17.48
C ASN A 41 -6.39 -34.34 17.29
N LYS A 42 -5.20 -34.88 17.54
CA LYS A 42 -3.92 -34.18 17.30
C LYS A 42 -3.73 -33.86 15.82
N PHE A 43 -3.86 -34.85 14.94
CA PHE A 43 -3.71 -34.64 13.49
C PHE A 43 -4.86 -33.82 12.90
N ALA A 44 -6.11 -34.02 13.35
CA ALA A 44 -7.23 -33.17 12.92
C ALA A 44 -7.03 -31.71 13.35
N GLY A 45 -6.52 -31.45 14.56
CA GLY A 45 -6.20 -30.11 15.05
C GLY A 45 -5.11 -29.42 14.23
N ILE A 46 -4.00 -30.13 13.96
CA ILE A 46 -2.92 -29.62 13.11
C ILE A 46 -3.44 -29.28 11.71
N GLY A 47 -4.24 -30.16 11.11
CA GLY A 47 -4.82 -29.91 9.79
C GLY A 47 -5.87 -28.79 9.77
N GLY A 48 -6.59 -28.60 10.87
CA GLY A 48 -7.49 -27.46 11.06
C GLY A 48 -6.74 -26.14 11.01
N ILE A 49 -5.60 -26.03 11.72
CA ILE A 49 -4.79 -24.82 11.70
C ILE A 49 -4.28 -24.52 10.28
N VAL A 50 -3.73 -25.53 9.59
CA VAL A 50 -3.26 -25.40 8.19
C VAL A 50 -4.37 -24.92 7.25
N LEU A 51 -5.60 -25.44 7.44
CA LEU A 51 -6.76 -25.02 6.66
C LEU A 51 -7.14 -23.56 6.95
N PHE A 52 -7.17 -23.15 8.22
CA PHE A 52 -7.49 -21.76 8.59
C PHE A 52 -6.46 -20.77 8.05
N THR A 53 -5.17 -21.11 8.12
CA THR A 53 -4.09 -20.33 7.48
C THR A 53 -4.35 -20.14 5.99
N ALA A 54 -4.71 -21.20 5.26
CA ALA A 54 -5.02 -21.10 3.84
C ALA A 54 -6.25 -20.24 3.54
N VAL A 55 -7.30 -20.31 4.39
CA VAL A 55 -8.50 -19.48 4.26
C VAL A 55 -8.16 -18.00 4.51
N PHE A 56 -7.40 -17.68 5.55
CA PHE A 56 -6.98 -16.30 5.81
C PHE A 56 -6.06 -15.76 4.71
N ALA A 57 -5.14 -16.59 4.20
CA ALA A 57 -4.31 -16.23 3.05
C ALA A 57 -5.15 -15.95 1.80
N THR A 58 -6.21 -16.75 1.55
CA THR A 58 -7.16 -16.54 0.44
C THR A 58 -7.88 -15.20 0.57
N LEU A 59 -8.43 -14.90 1.75
CA LEU A 59 -9.14 -13.64 2.01
C LEU A 59 -8.20 -12.43 1.92
N SER A 60 -7.00 -12.56 2.46
CA SER A 60 -5.96 -11.53 2.44
C SER A 60 -5.50 -11.20 1.02
N ALA A 61 -5.10 -12.22 0.24
CA ALA A 61 -4.68 -12.05 -1.15
C ALA A 61 -5.84 -11.59 -2.05
N GLY A 62 -7.05 -12.10 -1.82
CA GLY A 62 -8.25 -11.65 -2.53
C GLY A 62 -8.54 -10.17 -2.29
N TYR A 63 -8.46 -9.70 -1.04
CA TYR A 63 -8.60 -8.28 -0.73
C TYR A 63 -7.51 -7.43 -1.38
N ALA A 64 -6.23 -7.84 -1.27
CA ALA A 64 -5.12 -7.12 -1.89
C ALA A 64 -5.30 -7.00 -3.42
N MET A 65 -5.63 -8.10 -4.11
CA MET A 65 -5.85 -8.08 -5.55
C MET A 65 -7.08 -7.26 -5.95
N PHE A 66 -8.14 -7.29 -5.16
CA PHE A 66 -9.30 -6.43 -5.40
C PHE A 66 -8.90 -4.95 -5.33
N THR A 67 -8.09 -4.54 -4.35
CA THR A 67 -7.64 -3.14 -4.21
C THR A 67 -6.62 -2.68 -5.25
N VAL A 68 -6.01 -3.60 -6.02
CA VAL A 68 -5.03 -3.28 -7.06
C VAL A 68 -5.66 -3.26 -8.44
N PHE A 69 -6.57 -4.20 -8.72
CA PHE A 69 -7.13 -4.41 -10.06
C PHE A 69 -8.60 -4.01 -10.18
N ASP A 70 -9.27 -3.63 -9.08
CA ASP A 70 -10.70 -3.29 -9.00
C ASP A 70 -11.62 -4.32 -9.70
N ASN A 71 -11.17 -5.58 -9.76
CA ASN A 71 -11.84 -6.65 -10.47
C ASN A 71 -12.05 -7.84 -9.55
N ILE A 72 -13.32 -8.17 -9.32
CA ILE A 72 -13.74 -9.24 -8.41
C ILE A 72 -13.32 -10.63 -8.90
N TRP A 73 -13.29 -10.86 -10.22
CA TRP A 73 -12.95 -12.16 -10.80
C TRP A 73 -11.47 -12.45 -10.66
N THR A 74 -10.61 -11.46 -10.90
CA THR A 74 -9.16 -11.60 -10.70
C THR A 74 -8.84 -11.77 -9.22
N ALA A 75 -9.56 -11.07 -8.33
CA ALA A 75 -9.42 -11.21 -6.89
C ALA A 75 -9.77 -12.62 -6.40
N ILE A 76 -10.90 -13.19 -6.85
CA ILE A 76 -11.32 -14.55 -6.49
C ILE A 76 -10.33 -15.59 -7.04
N GLY A 77 -10.01 -15.50 -8.34
CA GLY A 77 -9.11 -16.46 -8.99
C GLY A 77 -7.72 -16.49 -8.36
N PHE A 78 -7.13 -15.30 -8.14
CA PHE A 78 -5.83 -15.19 -7.50
C PHE A 78 -5.88 -15.59 -6.03
N GLY A 79 -6.92 -15.17 -5.29
CA GLY A 79 -7.08 -15.52 -3.88
C GLY A 79 -7.13 -17.04 -3.67
N ILE A 80 -7.92 -17.77 -4.47
CA ILE A 80 -8.01 -19.23 -4.39
C ILE A 80 -6.67 -19.87 -4.75
N LEU A 81 -6.01 -19.41 -5.82
CA LEU A 81 -4.71 -19.93 -6.25
C LEU A 81 -3.66 -19.74 -5.13
N TRP A 82 -3.61 -18.56 -4.54
CA TRP A 82 -2.69 -18.23 -3.46
C TRP A 82 -3.00 -19.05 -2.20
N GLY A 83 -4.27 -19.17 -1.82
CA GLY A 83 -4.71 -20.01 -0.71
C GLY A 83 -4.32 -21.47 -0.87
N LEU A 84 -4.50 -22.04 -2.06
CA LEU A 84 -4.08 -23.41 -2.38
C LEU A 84 -2.56 -23.58 -2.34
N MET A 85 -1.81 -22.56 -2.77
CA MET A 85 -0.35 -22.55 -2.68
C MET A 85 0.11 -22.58 -1.21
N ILE A 86 -0.44 -21.69 -0.37
CA ILE A 86 -0.13 -21.65 1.07
C ILE A 86 -0.55 -22.95 1.76
N PHE A 87 -1.76 -23.46 1.46
CA PHE A 87 -2.22 -24.75 1.96
C PHE A 87 -1.24 -25.88 1.63
N ASN A 88 -0.74 -25.92 0.38
CA ASN A 88 0.21 -26.94 -0.05
C ASN A 88 1.56 -26.81 0.67
N LEU A 89 2.09 -25.59 0.76
CA LEU A 89 3.35 -25.30 1.44
C LEU A 89 3.30 -25.67 2.92
N ASP A 90 2.24 -25.27 3.61
CA ASP A 90 2.02 -25.55 5.03
C ASP A 90 1.84 -27.03 5.30
N ARG A 91 1.00 -27.70 4.51
CA ARG A 91 0.80 -29.13 4.58
C ARG A 91 2.11 -29.89 4.34
N TYR A 92 2.90 -29.49 3.34
CA TYR A 92 4.19 -30.10 3.04
C TYR A 92 5.15 -29.97 4.23
N ILE A 93 5.30 -28.77 4.79
CA ILE A 93 6.26 -28.54 5.87
C ILE A 93 5.82 -29.20 7.18
N VAL A 94 4.51 -29.19 7.48
CA VAL A 94 4.00 -29.98 8.60
C VAL A 94 4.32 -31.45 8.39
N SER A 95 4.12 -32.01 7.20
CA SER A 95 4.39 -33.43 6.94
C SER A 95 5.88 -33.80 7.03
N SER A 96 6.80 -32.87 6.72
CA SER A 96 8.24 -33.13 6.71
C SER A 96 8.89 -33.16 8.09
N ILE A 97 8.27 -32.54 9.11
CA ILE A 97 8.79 -32.55 10.49
C ILE A 97 8.60 -33.95 11.09
N LYS A 98 9.68 -34.71 11.21
CA LYS A 98 9.71 -36.03 11.84
C LYS A 98 10.09 -35.94 13.32
N LYS A 99 9.52 -36.84 14.13
CA LYS A 99 9.84 -37.00 15.55
C LYS A 99 10.99 -37.99 15.76
N THR A 100 12.11 -37.77 15.08
CA THR A 100 13.29 -38.64 15.14
C THR A 100 14.50 -37.90 15.70
N GLY A 101 15.12 -38.45 16.75
CA GLY A 101 16.32 -37.88 17.38
C GLY A 101 16.06 -36.99 18.61
N THR A 102 17.11 -36.33 19.09
CA THR A 102 17.10 -35.47 20.29
C THR A 102 16.24 -34.22 20.11
N TRP A 103 15.74 -33.68 21.23
CA TRP A 103 14.89 -32.46 21.24
C TRP A 103 15.55 -31.26 20.54
N TRP A 104 16.86 -31.07 20.72
CA TRP A 104 17.63 -30.01 20.04
C TRP A 104 17.66 -30.15 18.51
N ASN A 105 17.76 -31.37 17.99
CA ASN A 105 17.73 -31.61 16.56
C ASN A 105 16.35 -31.30 15.97
N GLN A 106 15.28 -31.55 16.73
CA GLN A 106 13.91 -31.20 16.31
C GLN A 106 13.71 -29.68 16.24
N ILE A 107 14.27 -28.91 17.18
CA ILE A 107 14.23 -27.45 17.14
C ILE A 107 15.03 -26.91 15.95
N LEU A 108 16.23 -27.43 15.72
CA LEU A 108 17.08 -26.98 14.61
C LEU A 108 16.41 -27.22 13.25
N MET A 109 15.71 -28.34 13.09
CA MET A 109 14.91 -28.64 11.89
C MET A 109 13.68 -27.74 11.74
N ALA A 110 13.17 -27.17 12.84
CA ALA A 110 12.00 -26.28 12.83
C ALA A 110 12.34 -24.81 12.56
N ILE A 111 13.59 -24.36 12.78
CA ILE A 111 14.01 -22.96 12.60
C ILE A 111 13.71 -22.41 11.20
N PRO A 112 14.09 -23.07 10.09
CA PRO A 112 13.80 -22.56 8.75
C PRO A 112 12.31 -22.32 8.53
N ARG A 113 11.47 -23.17 9.13
CA ARG A 113 10.02 -23.03 9.09
C ARG A 113 9.52 -21.89 9.96
N LEU A 114 10.05 -21.70 11.17
CA LEU A 114 9.66 -20.57 12.03
C LEU A 114 9.91 -19.24 11.32
N VAL A 115 11.07 -19.09 10.68
CA VAL A 115 11.39 -17.90 9.87
C VAL A 115 10.39 -17.70 8.74
N LEU A 116 10.09 -18.75 7.97
CA LEU A 116 9.12 -18.68 6.87
C LEU A 116 7.71 -18.36 7.36
N ALA A 117 7.27 -18.98 8.46
CA ALA A 117 5.95 -18.76 9.06
C ALA A 117 5.81 -17.33 9.60
N THR A 118 6.86 -16.77 10.22
CA THR A 118 6.86 -15.36 10.62
C THR A 118 6.76 -14.44 9.41
N PHE A 119 7.52 -14.71 8.35
CA PHE A 119 7.48 -13.91 7.12
C PHE A 119 6.09 -13.94 6.46
N LEU A 120 5.50 -15.13 6.31
CA LEU A 120 4.16 -15.28 5.77
C LEU A 120 3.09 -14.64 6.66
N GLY A 121 3.22 -14.77 7.99
CA GLY A 121 2.33 -14.12 8.95
C GLY A 121 2.29 -12.60 8.79
N ILE A 122 3.46 -11.96 8.61
CA ILE A 122 3.56 -10.51 8.34
C ILE A 122 2.91 -10.15 6.99
N ILE A 123 3.15 -10.94 5.94
CA ILE A 123 2.58 -10.67 4.60
C ILE A 123 1.07 -10.82 4.62
N ILE A 124 0.56 -11.88 5.22
CA ILE A 124 -0.87 -12.18 5.30
C ILE A 124 -1.59 -11.15 6.18
N SER A 125 -0.93 -10.64 7.22
CA SER A 125 -1.55 -9.67 8.13
C SER A 125 -1.83 -8.32 7.47
N LYS A 126 -0.99 -7.84 6.53
CA LYS A 126 -1.13 -6.47 5.99
C LYS A 126 -2.45 -6.18 5.28
N PRO A 127 -2.91 -7.00 4.32
CA PRO A 127 -4.21 -6.76 3.68
C PRO A 127 -5.37 -6.90 4.68
N LEU A 128 -5.26 -7.79 5.67
CA LEU A 128 -6.29 -7.96 6.70
C LEU A 128 -6.32 -6.81 7.71
N GLU A 129 -5.16 -6.27 8.11
CA GLU A 129 -5.05 -5.04 8.90
C GLU A 129 -5.75 -3.88 8.19
N LEU A 130 -5.48 -3.69 6.89
CA LEU A 130 -6.15 -2.68 6.08
C LEU A 130 -7.66 -2.88 6.02
N LYS A 131 -8.13 -4.12 5.95
CA LYS A 131 -9.57 -4.41 5.93
C LYS A 131 -10.22 -4.17 7.29
N ILE A 132 -9.55 -4.52 8.38
CA ILE A 132 -10.05 -4.32 9.75
C ILE A 132 -10.17 -2.83 10.07
N PHE A 133 -9.16 -2.04 9.71
CA PHE A 133 -9.13 -0.59 9.94
C PHE A 133 -9.61 0.23 8.74
N GLU A 134 -10.47 -0.34 7.88
CA GLU A 134 -10.84 0.29 6.61
C GLU A 134 -11.43 1.70 6.81
N LYS A 135 -12.24 1.91 7.86
CA LYS A 135 -12.86 3.21 8.14
C LYS A 135 -11.81 4.26 8.54
N GLU A 136 -10.90 3.89 9.42
CA GLU A 136 -9.84 4.77 9.92
C GLU A 136 -8.81 5.06 8.82
N VAL A 137 -8.44 4.04 8.03
CA VAL A 137 -7.58 4.16 6.86
C VAL A 137 -8.21 5.09 5.84
N ASN A 138 -9.50 4.93 5.51
CA ASN A 138 -10.18 5.83 4.55
C ASN A 138 -10.23 7.27 5.05
N LYS A 139 -10.46 7.50 6.35
CA LYS A 139 -10.43 8.84 6.95
C LYS A 139 -9.02 9.45 6.88
N GLN A 140 -7.99 8.68 7.19
CA GLN A 140 -6.60 9.15 7.13
C GLN A 140 -6.17 9.40 5.68
N LEU A 141 -6.56 8.53 4.75
CA LEU A 141 -6.30 8.69 3.32
C LEU A 141 -6.90 9.99 2.78
N ASN A 142 -8.13 10.33 3.15
CA ASN A 142 -8.74 11.61 2.78
C ASN A 142 -7.96 12.81 3.35
N THR A 143 -7.43 12.69 4.57
CA THR A 143 -6.57 13.72 5.17
C THR A 143 -5.26 13.88 4.39
N ILE A 144 -4.63 12.78 3.99
CA ILE A 144 -3.41 12.78 3.17
C ILE A 144 -3.67 13.43 1.81
N ILE A 145 -4.75 13.04 1.12
CA ILE A 145 -5.14 13.62 -0.17
C ILE A 145 -5.39 15.13 -0.03
N GLN A 146 -6.09 15.57 1.02
CA GLN A 146 -6.31 17.00 1.26
C GLN A 146 -5.01 17.76 1.56
N ARG A 147 -4.08 17.14 2.31
CA ARG A 147 -2.76 17.71 2.59
C ARG A 147 -1.95 17.88 1.31
N ASN A 148 -1.88 16.85 0.47
CA ASN A 148 -1.18 16.89 -0.81
C ASN A 148 -1.80 17.95 -1.74
N LYS A 149 -3.15 18.01 -1.83
CA LYS A 149 -3.85 19.06 -2.59
C LYS A 149 -3.51 20.47 -2.09
N LYS A 150 -3.48 20.70 -0.78
CA LYS A 150 -3.06 21.99 -0.20
C LYS A 150 -1.61 22.34 -0.51
N GLN A 151 -0.70 21.37 -0.39
CA GLN A 151 0.71 21.58 -0.70
C GLN A 151 0.89 21.93 -2.18
N LEU A 152 0.26 21.17 -3.08
CA LEU A 152 0.27 21.43 -4.51
C LEU A 152 -0.30 22.82 -4.82
N GLN A 153 -1.41 23.21 -4.20
CA GLN A 153 -1.98 24.56 -4.33
C GLN A 153 -1.01 25.65 -3.87
N GLY A 154 -0.29 25.45 -2.76
CA GLY A 154 0.73 26.37 -2.27
C GLY A 154 1.89 26.53 -3.25
N GLU A 155 2.44 25.42 -3.74
CA GLU A 155 3.51 25.41 -4.73
C GLU A 155 3.09 26.07 -6.05
N MET A 156 1.85 25.83 -6.48
CA MET A 156 1.32 26.50 -7.68
C MET A 156 1.11 28.00 -7.46
N ASN A 157 0.53 28.42 -6.34
CA ASN A 157 0.34 29.84 -6.04
C ASN A 157 1.70 30.59 -5.99
N GLY A 158 2.74 29.93 -5.46
CA GLY A 158 4.11 30.45 -5.51
C GLY A 158 4.60 30.64 -6.95
N ARG A 159 4.39 29.65 -7.83
CA ARG A 159 4.72 29.75 -9.26
C ARG A 159 3.92 30.83 -10.00
N ILE A 160 2.61 30.96 -9.70
CA ILE A 160 1.76 32.03 -10.22
C ILE A 160 2.39 33.37 -9.85
N LEU A 161 2.66 33.61 -8.57
CA LEU A 161 3.22 34.88 -8.11
C LEU A 161 4.58 35.17 -8.74
N GLN A 162 5.43 34.16 -8.92
CA GLN A 162 6.74 34.31 -9.56
C GLN A 162 6.63 34.71 -11.04
N GLN A 163 5.66 34.13 -11.77
CA GLN A 163 5.50 34.37 -13.22
C GLN A 163 4.63 35.59 -13.53
N SER A 164 3.53 35.80 -12.80
CA SER A 164 2.60 36.92 -13.00
C SER A 164 3.04 38.19 -12.26
N GLY A 165 3.80 38.07 -11.16
CA GLY A 165 4.23 39.20 -10.33
C GLY A 165 4.91 40.34 -11.09
N PRO A 166 5.87 40.07 -12.01
CA PRO A 166 6.47 41.11 -12.84
C PRO A 166 5.45 41.84 -13.73
N PHE A 167 4.54 41.10 -14.36
CA PHE A 167 3.50 41.67 -15.22
C PHE A 167 2.47 42.48 -14.44
N GLU A 168 2.03 41.99 -13.27
CA GLU A 168 1.14 42.71 -12.36
C GLU A 168 1.78 43.98 -11.81
N THR A 169 3.08 43.94 -11.51
CA THR A 169 3.84 45.12 -11.07
C THR A 169 3.91 46.18 -12.16
N GLU A 170 4.21 45.77 -13.40
CA GLU A 170 4.23 46.69 -14.55
C GLU A 170 2.84 47.29 -14.81
N LYS A 171 1.80 46.46 -14.81
CA LYS A 171 0.40 46.90 -14.96
C LYS A 171 0.02 47.91 -13.89
N LYS A 172 0.41 47.66 -12.64
CA LYS A 172 0.19 48.59 -11.52
C LYS A 172 0.90 49.92 -11.75
N GLN A 173 2.16 49.92 -12.16
CA GLN A 173 2.92 51.15 -12.47
C GLN A 173 2.28 51.96 -13.61
N ILE A 174 1.79 51.30 -14.66
CA ILE A 174 1.06 51.95 -15.75
C ILE A 174 -0.23 52.58 -15.22
N SER A 175 -1.00 51.84 -14.43
CA SER A 175 -2.25 52.32 -13.82
C SER A 175 -2.02 53.52 -12.90
N GLU A 176 -0.99 53.48 -12.06
CA GLU A 176 -0.60 54.60 -11.19
C GLU A 176 -0.25 55.85 -12.00
N LYS A 177 0.48 55.70 -13.12
CA LYS A 177 0.76 56.83 -14.03
C LYS A 177 -0.52 57.39 -14.66
N ILE A 178 -1.46 56.54 -15.10
CA ILE A 178 -2.75 57.00 -15.62
C ILE A 178 -3.49 57.83 -14.56
N VAL A 179 -3.50 57.36 -13.30
CA VAL A 179 -4.10 58.08 -12.18
C VAL A 179 -3.40 59.42 -11.91
N GLN A 180 -2.07 59.50 -12.06
CA GLN A 180 -1.33 60.76 -11.92
C GLN A 180 -1.70 61.77 -13.03
N TYR A 181 -1.77 61.35 -14.30
CA TYR A 181 -2.23 62.21 -15.39
C TYR A 181 -3.68 62.65 -15.19
N GLN A 182 -4.55 61.74 -14.73
CA GLN A 182 -5.95 62.06 -14.43
C GLN A 182 -6.05 63.12 -13.32
N LYS A 183 -5.34 62.93 -12.19
CA LYS A 183 -5.28 63.93 -11.10
C LYS A 183 -4.77 65.28 -11.58
N SER A 184 -3.81 65.30 -12.49
CA SER A 184 -3.26 66.55 -13.05
C SER A 184 -4.30 67.29 -13.91
N TYR A 185 -5.07 66.54 -14.71
CA TYR A 185 -6.19 67.08 -15.49
C TYR A 185 -7.35 67.57 -14.61
N ASP A 186 -7.73 66.79 -13.60
CA ASP A 186 -8.79 67.15 -12.66
C ASP A 186 -8.41 68.42 -11.88
N SER A 187 -7.15 68.51 -11.43
CA SER A 187 -6.63 69.68 -10.72
C SER A 187 -6.64 70.94 -11.60
N ALA A 188 -6.21 70.81 -12.87
CA ALA A 188 -6.28 71.92 -13.83
C ALA A 188 -7.73 72.35 -14.12
N SER A 189 -8.67 71.40 -14.14
CA SER A 189 -10.10 71.68 -14.31
C SER A 189 -10.67 72.47 -13.14
N VAL A 190 -10.37 72.07 -11.90
CA VAL A 190 -10.79 72.76 -10.68
C VAL A 190 -10.17 74.16 -10.60
N GLU A 191 -8.90 74.33 -10.98
CA GLU A 191 -8.26 75.65 -11.00
C GLU A 191 -8.87 76.60 -12.03
N LEU A 192 -9.21 76.10 -13.21
CA LEU A 192 -9.89 76.89 -14.23
C LEU A 192 -11.27 77.34 -13.74
N GLU A 193 -12.02 76.45 -13.12
CA GLU A 193 -13.34 76.76 -12.56
C GLU A 193 -13.24 77.84 -11.46
N LYS A 194 -12.27 77.71 -10.54
CA LYS A 194 -11.99 78.73 -9.52
C LYS A 194 -11.64 80.10 -10.11
N GLU A 195 -10.86 80.13 -11.21
CA GLU A 195 -10.53 81.36 -11.92
C GLU A 195 -11.77 82.01 -12.53
N ILE A 196 -12.61 81.23 -13.24
CA ILE A 196 -13.83 81.73 -13.89
C ILE A 196 -14.83 82.28 -12.87
N LEU A 197 -14.96 81.60 -11.73
CA LEU A 197 -15.84 82.00 -10.62
C LEU A 197 -15.26 83.15 -9.76
N GLY A 198 -14.05 83.63 -10.04
CA GLY A 198 -13.42 84.71 -9.27
C GLY A 198 -13.04 84.32 -7.83
N THR A 199 -12.87 83.03 -7.54
CA THR A 199 -12.44 82.57 -6.21
C THR A 199 -10.97 82.93 -6.00
N LYS A 200 -10.67 83.79 -5.01
CA LYS A 200 -9.30 84.24 -4.74
C LYS A 200 -8.46 83.15 -4.08
N THR A 201 -7.39 82.75 -4.73
CA THR A 201 -6.38 81.78 -4.27
C THR A 201 -4.98 82.33 -4.60
N GLY A 202 -3.91 81.63 -4.20
CA GLY A 202 -2.55 82.01 -4.59
C GLY A 202 -2.27 81.93 -6.11
N LEU A 203 -3.15 81.31 -6.89
CA LEU A 203 -2.96 81.04 -8.32
C LEU A 203 -4.09 81.59 -9.20
N THR A 204 -5.00 82.40 -8.65
CA THR A 204 -6.16 82.95 -9.37
C THR A 204 -6.24 84.47 -9.23
N SER A 205 -6.86 85.14 -10.21
CA SER A 205 -6.96 86.61 -10.24
C SER A 205 -8.01 87.17 -9.27
N GLY A 206 -8.94 86.32 -8.80
CA GLY A 206 -10.06 86.72 -7.93
C GLY A 206 -11.12 87.56 -8.65
N LYS A 207 -11.11 87.58 -9.99
CA LYS A 207 -12.08 88.31 -10.81
C LYS A 207 -12.96 87.32 -11.57
N VAL A 208 -14.28 87.54 -11.52
CA VAL A 208 -15.23 86.71 -12.25
C VAL A 208 -15.10 86.97 -13.75
N GLY A 209 -15.14 85.90 -14.55
CA GLY A 209 -15.20 85.97 -16.01
C GLY A 209 -14.01 85.33 -16.72
N PHE A 210 -14.00 85.46 -18.04
CA PHE A 210 -13.06 84.78 -18.92
C PHE A 210 -11.98 85.74 -19.42
N GLY A 211 -10.94 85.94 -18.61
CA GLY A 211 -9.79 86.80 -18.94
C GLY A 211 -8.59 86.04 -19.53
N SER A 212 -7.48 86.74 -19.77
CA SER A 212 -6.21 86.16 -20.27
C SER A 212 -5.66 85.04 -19.38
N ASN A 213 -5.83 85.14 -18.05
CA ASN A 213 -5.43 84.10 -17.10
C ASN A 213 -6.34 82.85 -17.19
N ALA A 214 -7.65 83.04 -17.36
CA ALA A 214 -8.60 81.95 -17.61
C ALA A 214 -8.28 81.24 -18.93
N LYS A 215 -7.93 81.98 -19.99
CA LYS A 215 -7.49 81.43 -21.28
C LYS A 215 -6.24 80.56 -21.13
N ARG A 216 -5.21 81.05 -20.42
CA ARG A 216 -3.99 80.27 -20.12
C ARG A 216 -4.29 79.00 -19.33
N LYS A 217 -5.18 79.05 -18.33
CA LYS A 217 -5.60 77.86 -17.56
C LYS A 217 -6.41 76.88 -18.41
N GLN A 218 -7.20 77.36 -19.38
CA GLN A 218 -7.88 76.51 -20.35
C GLN A 218 -6.89 75.80 -21.28
N GLU A 219 -5.91 76.52 -21.81
CA GLU A 219 -4.83 75.93 -22.64
C GLU A 219 -4.06 74.86 -21.85
N LEU A 220 -3.73 75.14 -20.58
CA LEU A 220 -3.09 74.16 -19.69
C LEU A 220 -3.98 72.93 -19.45
N LYS A 221 -5.27 73.10 -19.18
CA LYS A 221 -6.22 71.99 -19.01
C LYS A 221 -6.27 71.13 -20.28
N GLU A 222 -6.35 71.75 -21.44
CA GLU A 222 -6.41 71.05 -22.73
C GLU A 222 -5.10 70.30 -23.01
N GLN A 223 -3.95 70.89 -22.70
CA GLN A 223 -2.66 70.20 -22.75
C GLN A 223 -2.65 68.95 -21.84
N ARG A 224 -3.14 69.06 -20.59
CA ARG A 224 -3.23 67.90 -19.68
C ARG A 224 -4.19 66.82 -20.18
N ARG A 225 -5.28 67.20 -20.86
CA ARG A 225 -6.21 66.26 -21.51
C ARG A 225 -5.50 65.49 -22.62
N GLN A 226 -4.76 66.19 -23.47
CA GLN A 226 -4.00 65.58 -24.56
C GLN A 226 -2.88 64.67 -24.03
N ASP A 227 -2.13 65.10 -23.00
CA ASP A 227 -1.12 64.28 -22.34
C ASP A 227 -1.72 62.95 -21.82
N LEU A 228 -2.88 63.03 -21.15
CA LEU A 228 -3.60 61.86 -20.63
C LEU A 228 -4.08 60.92 -21.75
N GLU A 229 -4.71 61.47 -22.79
CA GLU A 229 -5.21 60.68 -23.92
C GLU A 229 -4.09 60.03 -24.71
N ASN A 230 -3.01 60.76 -24.97
CA ASN A 230 -1.84 60.25 -25.68
C ASN A 230 -1.16 59.14 -24.87
N TYR A 231 -0.98 59.34 -23.55
CA TYR A 231 -0.43 58.31 -22.69
C TYR A 231 -1.30 57.07 -22.67
N LYS A 232 -2.64 57.20 -22.50
CA LYS A 232 -3.59 56.09 -22.56
C LYS A 232 -3.50 55.33 -23.89
N LYS A 233 -3.44 56.03 -25.02
CA LYS A 233 -3.29 55.42 -26.35
C LYS A 233 -1.96 54.68 -26.49
N GLN A 234 -0.87 55.25 -26.00
CA GLN A 234 0.47 54.65 -26.06
C GLN A 234 0.56 53.36 -25.24
N VAL A 235 -0.06 53.31 -24.05
CA VAL A 235 0.02 52.13 -23.17
C VAL A 235 -1.05 51.09 -23.43
N ALA A 236 -2.12 51.39 -24.18
CA ALA A 236 -3.22 50.46 -24.43
C ALA A 236 -2.76 49.10 -25.01
N PRO A 237 -1.89 49.04 -26.03
CA PRO A 237 -1.38 47.77 -26.55
C PRO A 237 -0.56 46.99 -25.50
N ARG A 238 0.16 47.71 -24.63
CA ARG A 238 0.96 47.09 -23.57
C ARG A 238 0.08 46.49 -22.48
N LEU A 239 -0.97 47.19 -22.07
CA LEU A 239 -1.96 46.68 -21.12
C LEU A 239 -2.65 45.42 -21.65
N GLU A 240 -3.04 45.41 -22.92
CA GLU A 240 -3.65 44.23 -23.56
C GLU A 240 -2.68 43.03 -23.59
N TYR A 241 -1.40 43.27 -23.88
CA TYR A 241 -0.35 42.24 -23.82
C TYR A 241 -0.19 41.69 -22.40
N LEU A 242 -0.12 42.56 -21.38
CA LEU A 242 0.03 42.16 -19.98
C LEU A 242 -1.17 41.31 -19.54
N ASP A 243 -2.39 41.72 -19.88
CA ASP A 243 -3.61 40.96 -19.57
C ASP A 243 -3.63 39.58 -20.22
N LYS A 244 -3.19 39.49 -21.49
CA LYS A 244 -3.07 38.21 -22.21
C LYS A 244 -2.06 37.28 -21.54
N GLU A 245 -0.87 37.76 -21.20
CA GLU A 245 0.17 36.93 -20.57
C GLU A 245 -0.24 36.49 -19.15
N ILE A 246 -0.83 37.39 -18.34
CA ILE A 246 -1.36 37.04 -17.03
C ILE A 246 -2.43 35.95 -17.17
N SER A 247 -3.42 36.15 -18.06
CA SER A 247 -4.48 35.16 -18.30
C SER A 247 -3.94 33.81 -18.79
N LYS A 248 -2.93 33.83 -19.66
CA LYS A 248 -2.24 32.62 -20.15
C LYS A 248 -1.55 31.85 -19.03
N ILE A 249 -0.87 32.54 -18.11
CA ILE A 249 -0.23 31.91 -16.94
C ILE A 249 -1.27 31.21 -16.06
N TYR A 250 -2.37 31.91 -15.73
CA TYR A 250 -3.44 31.34 -14.91
C TYR A 250 -4.08 30.11 -15.57
N THR A 251 -4.40 30.19 -16.85
CA THR A 251 -5.03 29.09 -17.60
C THR A 251 -4.11 27.88 -17.74
N ASN A 252 -2.82 28.08 -18.02
CA ASN A 252 -1.84 27.00 -18.09
C ASN A 252 -1.69 26.27 -16.75
N LEU A 253 -1.50 27.02 -15.66
CA LEU A 253 -1.34 26.44 -14.32
C LEU A 253 -2.63 25.79 -13.81
N GLU A 254 -3.81 26.33 -14.13
CA GLU A 254 -5.08 25.68 -13.81
C GLU A 254 -5.26 24.35 -14.57
N THR A 255 -4.82 24.30 -15.82
CA THR A 255 -4.84 23.08 -16.65
C THR A 255 -3.87 22.03 -16.08
N GLU A 256 -2.65 22.44 -15.72
CA GLU A 256 -1.70 21.58 -15.00
C GLU A 256 -2.31 21.06 -13.69
N ARG A 257 -2.94 21.92 -12.90
CA ARG A 257 -3.62 21.53 -11.64
C ARG A 257 -4.64 20.43 -11.87
N LYS A 258 -5.55 20.63 -12.83
CA LYS A 258 -6.61 19.67 -13.14
C LYS A 258 -6.00 18.34 -13.58
N SER A 259 -4.93 18.37 -14.38
CA SER A 259 -4.24 17.15 -14.81
C SER A 259 -3.62 16.39 -13.64
N THR A 260 -2.95 17.10 -12.71
CA THR A 260 -2.30 16.51 -11.54
C THR A 260 -3.32 16.02 -10.51
N GLU A 261 -4.39 16.77 -10.25
CA GLU A 261 -5.48 16.35 -9.35
C GLU A 261 -6.17 15.08 -9.85
N THR A 262 -6.39 14.98 -11.17
CA THR A 262 -6.98 13.78 -11.78
C THR A 262 -6.06 12.56 -11.68
N PHE A 263 -4.74 12.77 -11.67
CA PHE A 263 -3.77 11.71 -11.46
C PHE A 263 -3.74 11.28 -9.98
N GLU A 264 -3.61 12.23 -9.05
CA GLU A 264 -3.62 11.98 -7.59
C GLU A 264 -4.90 11.27 -7.11
N ASP A 265 -6.08 11.63 -7.63
CA ASP A 265 -7.34 10.98 -7.25
C ASP A 265 -7.38 9.49 -7.68
N LYS A 266 -6.54 9.06 -8.63
CA LYS A 266 -6.33 7.65 -9.00
C LYS A 266 -5.27 6.96 -8.14
N PHE A 267 -4.48 7.68 -7.33
CA PHE A 267 -3.54 7.12 -6.34
C PHE A 267 -4.24 6.77 -5.01
N ASN A 268 -5.47 6.23 -5.08
CA ASN A 268 -6.21 5.71 -3.92
C ASN A 268 -6.02 4.19 -3.71
N GLY A 269 -5.06 3.60 -4.43
CA GLY A 269 -4.78 2.17 -4.43
C GLY A 269 -4.10 1.65 -3.16
N PHE A 270 -3.70 0.38 -3.20
CA PHE A 270 -3.13 -0.36 -2.05
C PHE A 270 -1.97 0.36 -1.34
N ALA A 271 -1.05 0.99 -2.09
CA ALA A 271 0.10 1.68 -1.51
C ALA A 271 -0.30 2.91 -0.67
N ALA A 272 -1.27 3.71 -1.14
CA ALA A 272 -1.75 4.86 -0.40
C ALA A 272 -2.51 4.44 0.87
N ARG A 273 -3.23 3.31 0.81
CA ARG A 273 -3.87 2.70 2.00
C ARG A 273 -2.85 2.21 3.01
N LEU A 274 -1.74 1.62 2.57
CA LEU A 274 -0.62 1.24 3.45
C LEU A 274 0.03 2.45 4.10
N GLN A 275 0.27 3.53 3.35
CA GLN A 275 0.80 4.79 3.89
C GLN A 275 -0.15 5.38 4.94
N ALA A 276 -1.45 5.37 4.65
CA ALA A 276 -2.46 5.84 5.59
C ALA A 276 -2.48 4.99 6.87
N LEU A 277 -2.38 3.66 6.78
CA LEU A 277 -2.30 2.78 7.95
C LEU A 277 -1.02 3.03 8.77
N ASP A 278 0.13 3.21 8.13
CA ASP A 278 1.41 3.50 8.79
C ASP A 278 1.37 4.85 9.53
N GLU A 279 0.87 5.91 8.88
CA GLU A 279 0.74 7.23 9.50
C GLU A 279 -0.27 7.19 10.66
N LEU A 280 -1.36 6.43 10.53
CA LEU A 280 -2.35 6.23 11.58
C LEU A 280 -1.75 5.51 12.79
N GLY A 281 -0.92 4.48 12.58
CA GLY A 281 -0.21 3.76 13.65
C GLY A 281 0.82 4.63 14.37
N LYS A 282 1.47 5.57 13.66
CA LYS A 282 2.40 6.56 14.26
C LYS A 282 1.67 7.64 15.06
N ASN A 283 0.51 8.08 14.59
CA ASN A 283 -0.28 9.15 15.23
C ASN A 283 -1.14 8.65 16.41
N SER A 284 -1.48 7.36 16.46
CA SER A 284 -2.26 6.76 17.52
C SER A 284 -1.61 5.49 18.05
N ALA A 285 -1.04 5.57 19.25
CA ALA A 285 -0.42 4.43 19.92
C ALA A 285 -1.39 3.23 20.07
N ILE A 286 -2.69 3.49 20.25
CA ILE A 286 -3.72 2.46 20.36
C ILE A 286 -3.85 1.69 19.04
N ILE A 287 -3.85 2.40 17.90
CA ILE A 287 -3.99 1.77 16.58
C ILE A 287 -2.70 1.05 16.20
N GLY A 288 -1.53 1.63 16.49
CA GLY A 288 -0.24 0.97 16.29
C GLY A 288 -0.11 -0.31 17.11
N LEU A 289 -0.57 -0.30 18.37
CA LEU A 289 -0.61 -1.49 19.22
C LEU A 289 -1.61 -2.53 18.69
N ALA A 290 -2.80 -2.10 18.26
CA ALA A 290 -3.81 -3.00 17.71
C ALA A 290 -3.33 -3.66 16.39
N ALA A 291 -2.69 -2.91 15.49
CA ALA A 291 -2.09 -3.45 14.28
C ALA A 291 -0.97 -4.45 14.60
N SER A 292 -0.10 -4.13 15.56
CA SER A 292 0.96 -5.04 16.03
C SER A 292 0.40 -6.31 16.67
N PHE A 293 -0.70 -6.20 17.41
CA PHE A 293 -1.41 -7.34 18.00
C PHE A 293 -2.00 -8.26 16.93
N ILE A 294 -2.63 -7.70 15.90
CA ILE A 294 -3.17 -8.47 14.76
C ILE A 294 -2.03 -9.18 14.01
N MET A 295 -0.93 -8.48 13.72
CA MET A 295 0.26 -9.08 13.11
C MET A 295 0.81 -10.23 13.95
N GLY A 296 0.96 -10.01 15.27
CA GLY A 296 1.39 -11.05 16.21
C GLY A 296 0.45 -12.25 16.25
N LEU A 297 -0.86 -12.02 16.17
CA LEU A 297 -1.87 -13.09 16.11
C LEU A 297 -1.69 -13.96 14.86
N PHE A 298 -1.49 -13.35 13.68
CA PHE A 298 -1.24 -14.11 12.45
C PHE A 298 0.08 -14.88 12.52
N ILE A 299 1.16 -14.26 13.01
CA ILE A 299 2.44 -14.96 13.22
C ILE A 299 2.26 -16.16 14.15
N CYS A 300 1.51 -16.00 15.25
CA CYS A 300 1.21 -17.10 16.17
C CYS A 300 0.40 -18.21 15.49
N LEU A 301 -0.58 -17.87 14.65
CA LEU A 301 -1.35 -18.84 13.89
C LEU A 301 -0.47 -19.62 12.90
N GLU A 302 0.40 -18.94 12.16
CA GLU A 302 1.32 -19.58 11.19
C GLU A 302 2.35 -20.50 11.85
N ILE A 303 2.80 -20.14 13.06
CA ILE A 303 3.77 -20.91 13.85
C ILE A 303 3.09 -22.07 14.59
N SER A 304 1.78 -22.01 14.84
CA SER A 304 1.02 -22.97 15.64
C SER A 304 1.17 -24.44 15.20
N PRO A 305 1.12 -24.82 13.89
CA PRO A 305 1.30 -26.21 13.48
C PRO A 305 2.66 -26.80 13.91
N VAL A 306 3.70 -25.97 13.88
CA VAL A 306 5.06 -26.34 14.28
C VAL A 306 5.16 -26.46 15.78
N LEU A 307 4.61 -25.49 16.53
CA LEU A 307 4.59 -25.53 17.99
C LEU A 307 3.84 -26.76 18.50
N VAL A 308 2.66 -27.04 17.95
CA VAL A 308 1.88 -28.23 18.30
C VAL A 308 2.70 -29.48 18.03
N LYS A 309 3.39 -29.58 16.88
CA LYS A 309 4.29 -30.70 16.62
C LYS A 309 5.44 -30.76 17.62
N LEU A 310 6.11 -29.66 17.94
CA LEU A 310 7.26 -29.66 18.85
C LEU A 310 6.87 -30.05 20.28
N ILE A 311 5.77 -29.50 20.80
CA ILE A 311 5.26 -29.75 22.15
C ILE A 311 4.68 -31.17 22.29
N SER A 312 4.05 -31.69 21.23
CA SER A 312 3.44 -33.02 21.28
C SER A 312 4.48 -34.11 21.55
N HIS A 313 4.16 -34.98 22.51
CA HIS A 313 4.92 -36.20 22.79
C HIS A 313 4.86 -37.18 21.61
N ILE A 314 5.85 -38.07 21.56
CA ILE A 314 5.92 -39.19 20.62
C ILE A 314 4.72 -40.10 20.89
N GLY A 315 3.90 -40.32 19.87
CA GLY A 315 2.66 -41.08 19.98
C GLY A 315 2.70 -42.42 19.24
N PRO A 316 1.64 -43.23 19.35
CA PRO A 316 1.50 -44.50 18.62
C PRO A 316 1.64 -44.35 17.10
N TYR A 317 1.25 -43.20 16.54
CA TYR A 317 1.46 -42.89 15.12
C TYR A 317 2.95 -42.83 14.77
N ASP A 318 3.75 -42.13 15.56
CA ASP A 318 5.18 -41.94 15.33
C ASP A 318 5.91 -43.29 15.41
N HIS A 319 5.55 -44.15 16.37
CA HIS A 319 6.11 -45.50 16.49
C HIS A 319 5.76 -46.41 15.32
N LEU A 320 4.52 -46.37 14.83
CA LEU A 320 4.13 -47.17 13.66
C LEU A 320 4.79 -46.64 12.39
N LEU A 321 4.95 -45.32 12.25
CA LEU A 321 5.66 -44.72 11.14
C LEU A 321 7.14 -45.14 11.14
N ASP A 322 7.82 -45.03 12.29
CA ASP A 322 9.22 -45.44 12.45
C ASP A 322 9.40 -46.94 12.16
N LYS A 323 8.51 -47.79 12.67
CA LYS A 323 8.49 -49.23 12.34
C LYS A 323 8.39 -49.45 10.83
N THR A 324 7.42 -48.81 10.16
CA THR A 324 7.25 -48.99 8.71
C THR A 324 8.47 -48.53 7.92
N GLU A 325 9.07 -47.39 8.27
CA GLU A 325 10.28 -46.89 7.61
C GLU A 325 11.49 -47.81 7.85
N ASN A 326 11.65 -48.31 9.08
CA ASN A 326 12.74 -49.22 9.43
C ASN A 326 12.60 -50.58 8.74
N ASP A 327 11.39 -51.13 8.63
CA ASP A 327 11.12 -52.38 7.90
C ASP A 327 11.58 -52.25 6.41
N PHE A 328 11.26 -51.12 5.77
CA PHE A 328 11.75 -50.83 4.40
C PHE A 328 13.27 -50.66 4.34
N ARG A 329 13.87 -49.97 5.32
CA ARG A 329 15.32 -49.77 5.39
C ARG A 329 16.07 -51.10 5.53
N LEU A 330 15.58 -52.00 6.38
CA LEU A 330 16.17 -53.33 6.57
C LEU A 330 16.03 -54.18 5.30
N TYR A 331 14.85 -54.20 4.68
CA TYR A 331 14.62 -54.89 3.41
C TYR A 331 15.56 -54.38 2.30
N ALA A 332 15.69 -53.06 2.16
CA ALA A 332 16.58 -52.45 1.17
C ALA A 332 18.04 -52.86 1.43
N LYS A 333 18.49 -52.79 2.68
CA LYS A 333 19.85 -53.21 3.07
C LYS A 333 20.10 -54.68 2.73
N GLU A 334 19.20 -55.57 3.12
CA GLU A 334 19.31 -57.00 2.83
C GLU A 334 19.40 -57.26 1.32
N LYS A 335 18.58 -56.58 0.52
CA LYS A 335 18.56 -56.75 -0.94
C LYS A 335 19.83 -56.24 -1.61
N ILE A 336 20.39 -55.13 -1.13
CA ILE A 336 21.67 -54.59 -1.60
C ILE A 336 22.81 -55.57 -1.27
N GLU A 337 22.91 -56.04 -0.02
CA GLU A 337 23.97 -56.98 0.40
C GLU A 337 23.92 -58.29 -0.38
N LYS A 338 22.73 -58.87 -0.59
CA LYS A 338 22.57 -60.06 -1.43
C LYS A 338 22.99 -59.81 -2.88
N GLY A 339 22.66 -58.64 -3.42
CA GLY A 339 23.06 -58.24 -4.78
C GLY A 339 24.56 -58.07 -4.92
N ASN A 340 25.22 -57.47 -3.93
CA ASN A 340 26.67 -57.31 -3.88
C ASN A 340 27.36 -58.68 -3.81
N ALA A 341 26.96 -59.54 -2.86
CA ALA A 341 27.54 -60.87 -2.71
C ALA A 341 27.36 -61.74 -3.97
N ALA A 342 26.20 -61.68 -4.62
CA ALA A 342 25.96 -62.39 -5.88
C ALA A 342 26.81 -61.84 -7.04
N THR A 343 27.10 -60.54 -7.04
CA THR A 343 27.97 -59.90 -8.04
C THR A 343 29.42 -60.28 -7.82
N ASP A 344 29.90 -60.21 -6.58
CA ASP A 344 31.26 -60.61 -6.21
C ASP A 344 31.51 -62.08 -6.58
N PHE A 345 30.57 -62.97 -6.27
CA PHE A 345 30.64 -64.37 -6.68
C PHE A 345 30.79 -64.55 -8.20
N ARG A 346 30.01 -63.80 -9.00
CA ARG A 346 30.08 -63.86 -10.47
C ARG A 346 31.41 -63.33 -11.01
N ILE A 347 31.98 -62.30 -10.37
CA ILE A 347 33.28 -61.74 -10.75
C ILE A 347 34.38 -62.75 -10.46
N ASP A 348 34.33 -63.40 -9.29
CA ASP A 348 35.34 -64.39 -8.91
C ASP A 348 35.25 -65.66 -9.76
N ASP A 349 34.04 -66.19 -10.03
CA ASP A 349 33.82 -67.29 -10.98
C ASP A 349 34.34 -66.96 -12.39
N PHE A 350 34.12 -65.73 -12.87
CA PHE A 350 34.67 -65.28 -14.15
C PHE A 350 36.21 -65.22 -14.15
N LYS A 351 36.82 -64.71 -13.07
CA LYS A 351 38.28 -64.68 -12.93
C LYS A 351 38.89 -66.08 -12.84
N GLU A 352 38.24 -67.01 -12.15
CA GLU A 352 38.68 -68.41 -12.08
C GLU A 352 38.64 -69.07 -13.45
N LYS A 353 37.58 -68.84 -14.24
CA LYS A 353 37.46 -69.36 -15.62
C LYS A 353 38.47 -68.78 -16.60
N LEU A 354 39.12 -67.67 -16.28
CA LEU A 354 40.18 -67.06 -17.10
C LEU A 354 41.58 -67.60 -16.79
N LYS A 355 41.77 -68.33 -15.69
CA LYS A 355 43.00 -69.06 -15.38
C LYS A 355 42.94 -70.46 -15.97
#